data_AF-A0A225VFM3-F1
#
_entry.id   AF-A0A225VFM3-F1
#
_cell.length_a   1.000
_cell.length_b   1.000
_cell.length_c   1.000
_cell.angle_alpha   90.00
_cell.angle_beta   90.00
_cell.angle_gamma   90.00
#
_symmetry.space_group_name_H-M   'P 1'
#
loop_
_entity.id
_entity.type
_entity.pdbx_description
1 polymer ?
#
loop_
_entity_poly.entity_id
_entity_poly.type
_entity_poly.pdbx_seq_one_letter_code
_entity_poly.pdbx_strand_id
1 'polypeptide(L)'
;MTLPPVNGTATSTSAPSTEAPTTKPGPKPISGQSVLVPAYAECGGFGFDYSAYIPDNSFTNVFTMLTCEQGYRCQELNGQDAYICKEWPSHDPVDFYGQCGGGNYDGQTFCAPGAVCKYISSSFSQCLPTY
;
A
#
# COMPACT_ATOMS: atom_id res chain seq x y z
N MET A 1 -35.35 46.23 -12.97
CA MET A 1 -35.27 44.81 -13.36
C MET A 1 -34.28 44.74 -14.51
N THR A 2 -33.03 44.30 -14.41
CA THR A 2 -32.29 43.51 -13.40
C THR A 2 -30.77 43.66 -13.69
N LEU A 3 -29.94 43.51 -12.65
CA LEU A 3 -28.46 43.51 -12.60
C LEU A 3 -27.79 42.31 -13.37
N PRO A 4 -26.45 42.26 -13.54
CA PRO A 4 -25.73 41.62 -14.67
C PRO A 4 -25.29 40.15 -14.44
N PRO A 5 -24.85 39.40 -15.48
CA PRO A 5 -24.12 38.16 -15.28
C PRO A 5 -22.59 38.36 -15.24
N VAL A 6 -22.08 38.30 -14.00
CA VAL A 6 -20.85 37.64 -13.51
C VAL A 6 -19.64 37.51 -14.44
N ASN A 7 -18.62 38.35 -14.18
CA ASN A 7 -17.22 38.08 -14.53
C ASN A 7 -16.43 38.08 -13.21
N GLY A 8 -15.72 37.00 -12.90
CA GLY A 8 -14.84 36.96 -11.73
C GLY A 8 -14.75 35.61 -11.04
N THR A 9 -13.77 34.83 -11.48
CA THR A 9 -12.69 34.25 -10.65
C THR A 9 -13.03 33.29 -9.49
N ALA A 10 -12.19 32.25 -9.42
CA ALA A 10 -12.02 31.27 -8.36
C ALA A 10 -12.97 30.07 -8.40
N THR A 11 -12.72 29.20 -9.40
CA THR A 11 -12.79 27.76 -9.19
C THR A 11 -11.95 27.43 -7.95
N SER A 12 -12.57 27.34 -6.78
CA SER A 12 -11.99 26.61 -5.65
C SER A 12 -12.07 25.13 -5.97
N THR A 13 -11.23 24.69 -6.91
CA THR A 13 -10.69 23.33 -6.87
C THR A 13 -9.90 23.29 -5.58
N SER A 14 -10.57 22.88 -4.50
CA SER A 14 -9.88 22.38 -3.33
C SER A 14 -9.13 21.14 -3.81
N ALA A 15 -7.87 21.33 -4.21
CA ALA A 15 -6.91 20.25 -4.23
C ALA A 15 -6.93 19.67 -2.81
N PRO A 16 -7.38 18.42 -2.58
CA PRO A 16 -7.03 17.78 -1.33
C PRO A 16 -5.50 17.74 -1.31
N SER A 17 -4.96 18.33 -0.24
CA SER A 17 -3.55 18.53 0.00
C SER A 17 -2.76 17.32 -0.50
N THR A 18 -1.89 17.57 -1.47
CA THR A 18 -0.73 16.72 -1.74
C THR A 18 0.21 16.80 -0.53
N GLU A 19 -0.22 16.28 0.61
CA GLU A 19 0.74 15.67 1.52
C GLU A 19 1.17 14.41 0.80
N ALA A 20 2.35 14.49 0.19
CA ALA A 20 3.01 13.33 -0.38
C ALA A 20 2.86 12.18 0.63
N PRO A 21 2.22 11.04 0.26
CA PRO A 21 2.28 9.88 1.11
C PRO A 21 3.77 9.63 1.30
N THR A 22 4.23 9.81 2.54
CA THR A 22 5.62 9.59 2.94
C THR A 22 5.99 8.25 2.36
N THR A 23 6.79 8.27 1.29
CA THR A 23 7.13 7.08 0.52
C THR A 23 7.86 6.20 1.51
N LYS A 24 7.13 5.24 2.11
CA LYS A 24 7.76 4.23 2.96
C LYS A 24 8.82 3.59 2.08
N PRO A 25 10.03 3.33 2.60
CA PRO A 25 11.01 2.54 1.88
C PRO A 25 10.29 1.32 1.31
N GLY A 26 10.42 1.11 0.00
CA GLY A 26 9.75 -0.02 -0.65
C GLY A 26 9.99 -1.31 0.12
N PRO A 27 9.06 -2.28 0.03
CA PRO A 27 9.18 -3.52 0.78
C PRO A 27 10.59 -4.08 0.60
N LYS A 28 11.26 -4.41 1.70
CA LYS A 28 12.61 -4.97 1.64
C LYS A 28 12.54 -6.29 0.88
N PRO A 29 13.47 -6.57 -0.04
CA PRO A 29 13.51 -7.86 -0.71
C PRO A 29 13.58 -8.96 0.33
N ILE A 30 12.79 -10.02 0.14
CA ILE A 30 12.91 -11.21 0.98
C ILE A 30 14.32 -11.79 0.84
N SER A 31 14.79 -12.47 1.88
CA SER A 31 16.13 -13.05 1.90
C SER A 31 16.30 -14.02 0.72
N GLY A 32 17.20 -13.69 -0.22
CA GLY A 32 17.46 -14.48 -1.43
C GLY A 32 16.88 -13.91 -2.73
N GLN A 33 16.00 -12.90 -2.67
CA GLN A 33 15.47 -12.27 -3.86
C GLN A 33 16.45 -11.27 -4.46
N SER A 34 16.96 -11.58 -5.66
CA SER A 34 17.89 -10.73 -6.40
C SER A 34 17.20 -9.74 -7.34
N VAL A 35 15.96 -10.03 -7.74
CA VAL A 35 15.21 -9.23 -8.74
C VAL A 35 13.82 -8.90 -8.18
N LEU A 36 13.40 -7.64 -8.25
CA LEU A 36 12.06 -7.21 -7.85
C LEU A 36 11.04 -7.59 -8.93
N VAL A 37 9.83 -7.97 -8.50
CA VAL A 37 8.74 -8.32 -9.42
C VAL A 37 8.09 -7.06 -9.98
N PRO A 38 7.81 -6.99 -11.28
CA PRO A 38 7.20 -5.82 -11.88
C PRO A 38 5.77 -5.55 -11.39
N ALA A 39 5.33 -4.31 -11.56
CA ALA A 39 3.99 -3.82 -11.26
C ALA A 39 2.94 -4.67 -11.99
N TYR A 40 1.87 -5.06 -11.29
CA TYR A 40 0.80 -5.91 -11.81
C TYR A 40 1.24 -7.29 -12.31
N ALA A 41 2.48 -7.71 -12.08
CA ALA A 41 2.93 -9.06 -12.39
C ALA A 41 2.68 -10.01 -11.21
N GLU A 42 2.67 -11.29 -11.52
CA GLU A 42 2.56 -12.36 -10.54
C GLU A 42 3.83 -12.39 -9.69
N CYS A 43 3.66 -12.34 -8.38
CA CYS A 43 4.74 -12.32 -7.40
C CYS A 43 4.79 -13.60 -6.57
N GLY A 44 4.05 -14.62 -6.99
CA GLY A 44 4.02 -15.91 -6.33
C GLY A 44 2.74 -16.65 -6.63
N GLY A 45 2.67 -17.88 -6.14
CA GLY A 45 1.51 -18.76 -6.25
C GLY A 45 1.84 -20.18 -6.68
N PHE A 46 0.79 -20.96 -6.92
CA PHE A 46 0.86 -22.30 -7.45
C PHE A 46 1.36 -22.28 -8.90
N GLY A 47 2.48 -22.97 -9.16
CA GLY A 47 3.06 -23.08 -10.50
C GLY A 47 3.87 -21.86 -10.96
N PHE A 48 4.13 -20.89 -10.07
CA PHE A 48 4.98 -19.74 -10.36
C PHE A 48 6.47 -20.12 -10.38
N ASP A 49 7.23 -19.65 -11.37
CA ASP A 49 8.67 -19.90 -11.48
C ASP A 49 9.48 -18.88 -10.65
N TYR A 50 9.86 -19.28 -9.43
CA TYR A 50 10.67 -18.45 -8.55
C TYR A 50 12.14 -18.39 -8.98
N SER A 51 12.59 -19.30 -9.84
CA SER A 51 13.98 -19.45 -10.29
C SER A 51 14.52 -18.18 -10.97
N ALA A 52 13.65 -17.41 -11.63
CA ALA A 52 14.01 -16.14 -12.25
C ALA A 52 14.31 -15.01 -11.24
N TYR A 53 13.82 -15.12 -10.00
CA TYR A 53 13.89 -14.06 -8.98
C TYR A 53 14.78 -14.43 -7.79
N ILE A 54 14.83 -15.72 -7.45
CA ILE A 54 15.61 -16.30 -6.35
C ILE A 54 16.48 -17.43 -6.91
N PRO A 55 17.74 -17.15 -7.28
CA PRO A 55 18.66 -18.15 -7.82
C PRO A 55 19.29 -19.02 -6.72
N ASP A 56 19.31 -18.51 -5.48
CA ASP A 56 19.80 -19.24 -4.32
C ASP A 56 18.65 -20.05 -3.75
N ASN A 57 18.71 -21.37 -3.99
CA ASN A 57 17.74 -22.47 -3.80
C ASN A 57 16.95 -22.47 -2.48
N SER A 58 16.32 -21.34 -2.18
CA SER A 58 15.53 -21.05 -1.01
C SER A 58 14.26 -21.86 -1.12
N PHE A 59 13.70 -22.25 0.02
CA PHE A 59 12.46 -23.02 0.09
C PHE A 59 11.27 -22.15 -0.34
N THR A 60 11.21 -21.76 -1.62
CA THR A 60 10.08 -21.06 -2.22
C THR A 60 8.97 -22.08 -2.44
N ASN A 61 7.78 -21.75 -1.97
CA ASN A 61 6.59 -22.59 -2.05
C ASN A 61 5.41 -21.75 -2.55
N VAL A 62 4.22 -22.35 -2.59
CA VAL A 62 3.01 -21.68 -3.07
C VAL A 62 2.64 -20.44 -2.25
N PHE A 63 3.06 -20.35 -0.98
CA PHE A 63 2.81 -19.19 -0.10
C PHE A 63 3.92 -18.14 -0.17
N THR A 64 4.92 -18.34 -1.03
CA THR A 64 6.04 -17.40 -1.14
C THR A 64 5.60 -16.17 -1.92
N MET A 65 5.66 -15.02 -1.25
CA MET A 65 5.31 -13.73 -1.81
C MET A 65 6.61 -12.96 -2.10
N LEU A 66 6.97 -12.85 -3.36
CA LEU A 66 8.10 -12.03 -3.80
C LEU A 66 7.83 -10.54 -3.57
N THR A 67 8.90 -9.79 -3.37
CA THR A 67 8.89 -8.35 -3.27
C THR A 67 8.67 -7.71 -4.64
N CYS A 68 7.65 -6.87 -4.74
CA CYS A 68 7.37 -6.10 -5.94
C CYS A 68 8.23 -4.83 -6.02
N GLU A 69 8.27 -4.21 -7.20
CA GLU A 69 8.89 -2.89 -7.40
C GLU A 69 8.33 -1.80 -6.47
N GLN A 70 9.05 -0.68 -6.35
CA GLN A 70 8.68 0.38 -5.41
C GLN A 70 7.27 0.90 -5.67
N GLY A 71 6.47 1.01 -4.62
CA GLY A 71 5.07 1.42 -4.75
C GLY A 71 4.11 0.28 -5.09
N TYR A 72 4.60 -0.96 -5.11
CA TYR A 72 3.78 -2.15 -5.30
C TYR A 72 4.06 -3.17 -4.21
N ARG A 73 3.06 -4.02 -3.93
CA ARG A 73 3.16 -5.09 -2.95
C ARG A 73 2.39 -6.31 -3.43
N CYS A 74 2.96 -7.46 -3.13
CA CYS A 74 2.37 -8.75 -3.41
C CYS A 74 1.10 -8.97 -2.56
N GLN A 75 -0.03 -9.21 -3.22
CA GLN A 75 -1.33 -9.43 -2.58
C GLN A 75 -2.02 -10.65 -3.20
N GLU A 76 -2.87 -11.29 -2.41
CA GLU A 76 -3.68 -12.44 -2.84
C GLU A 76 -4.71 -12.02 -3.90
N LEU A 77 -4.81 -12.80 -4.97
CA LEU A 77 -5.76 -12.54 -6.05
C LEU A 77 -6.99 -13.45 -5.89
N ASN A 78 -8.03 -12.92 -5.24
CA ASN A 78 -9.37 -13.53 -5.19
C ASN A 78 -9.41 -15.00 -4.73
N GLY A 79 -8.53 -15.41 -3.81
CA GLY A 79 -8.50 -16.78 -3.28
C GLY A 79 -8.15 -17.86 -4.31
N GLN A 80 -7.64 -17.46 -5.48
CA GLN A 80 -6.82 -18.34 -6.29
C GLN A 80 -5.44 -18.31 -5.64
N ASP A 81 -4.74 -19.44 -5.50
CA ASP A 81 -3.37 -19.55 -4.95
C ASP A 81 -2.34 -18.82 -5.84
N ALA A 82 -2.61 -17.57 -6.22
CA ALA A 82 -1.86 -16.72 -7.11
C ALA A 82 -1.77 -15.35 -6.42
N TYR A 83 -0.55 -14.84 -6.35
CA TYR A 83 -0.27 -13.55 -5.75
C TYR A 83 0.16 -12.59 -6.86
N ILE A 84 -0.36 -11.37 -6.81
CA ILE A 84 -0.10 -10.35 -7.82
C ILE A 84 0.37 -9.06 -7.15
N CYS A 85 1.32 -8.39 -7.78
CA CYS A 85 1.75 -7.07 -7.38
C CYS A 85 0.64 -6.06 -7.61
N LYS A 86 0.14 -5.45 -6.53
CA LYS A 86 -0.80 -4.34 -6.59
C LYS A 86 -0.18 -3.09 -6.00
N GLU A 87 -0.71 -1.94 -6.37
CA GLU A 87 -0.33 -0.64 -5.84
C GLU A 87 -0.34 -0.61 -4.30
N TRP A 88 0.72 -0.05 -3.72
CA TRP A 88 0.93 0.09 -2.28
C TRP A 88 1.80 1.33 -1.95
N PRO A 89 1.46 2.16 -0.95
CA PRO A 89 0.27 2.06 -0.11
C PRO A 89 -0.98 2.33 -0.94
N SER A 90 -2.05 1.57 -0.71
CA SER A 90 -3.34 1.88 -1.33
C SER A 90 -3.67 3.32 -1.02
N HIS A 91 -4.11 4.08 -2.01
CA HIS A 91 -4.54 5.47 -1.82
C HIS A 91 -5.73 5.57 -0.86
N ASP A 92 -6.45 4.47 -0.65
CA ASP A 92 -7.50 4.36 0.34
C ASP A 92 -6.96 4.44 1.78
N PRO A 93 -7.42 5.42 2.57
CA PRO A 93 -7.00 5.56 3.95
C PRO A 93 -7.54 4.42 4.82
N VAL A 94 -6.84 4.14 5.92
CA VAL A 94 -7.33 3.18 6.92
C VAL A 94 -8.57 3.73 7.60
N ASP A 95 -9.66 2.96 7.59
CA ASP A 95 -10.91 3.29 8.29
C ASP A 95 -10.70 3.55 9.79
N PHE A 96 -11.69 4.20 10.42
CA PHE A 96 -11.72 4.37 11.86
C PHE A 96 -11.55 3.02 12.56
N TYR A 97 -10.69 2.99 13.58
CA TYR A 97 -10.31 1.80 14.34
C TYR A 97 -9.53 0.73 13.55
N GLY A 98 -9.16 0.99 12.29
CA GLY A 98 -8.25 0.11 11.54
C GLY A 98 -6.80 0.22 12.03
N GLN A 99 -6.00 -0.82 11.77
CA GLN A 99 -4.58 -0.82 12.07
C GLN A 99 -3.85 0.07 11.05
N CYS A 100 -3.01 0.98 11.53
CA CYS A 100 -2.23 1.94 10.74
C CYS A 100 -0.73 1.89 11.05
N GLY A 101 -0.30 0.94 11.88
CA GLY A 101 1.10 0.81 12.28
C GLY A 101 1.35 -0.37 13.19
N GLY A 102 2.63 -0.62 13.48
CA GLY A 102 3.10 -1.76 14.25
C GLY A 102 4.35 -2.40 13.65
N GLY A 103 5.10 -3.15 14.46
CA GLY A 103 6.38 -3.74 14.08
C GLY A 103 6.35 -4.67 12.87
N ASN A 104 5.23 -5.35 12.60
CA ASN A 104 5.01 -6.14 11.40
C ASN A 104 3.91 -5.56 10.50
N TYR A 105 3.52 -4.31 10.75
CA TYR A 105 2.46 -3.67 9.99
C TYR A 105 3.02 -3.05 8.72
N ASP A 106 2.67 -3.70 7.63
CA ASP A 106 3.14 -3.38 6.30
C ASP A 106 1.96 -2.88 5.41
N GLY A 107 0.86 -2.45 6.05
CA GLY A 107 -0.29 -1.80 5.41
C GLY A 107 -0.19 -0.27 5.37
N GLN A 108 -1.31 0.39 5.09
CA GLN A 108 -1.40 1.85 5.00
C GLN A 108 -1.18 2.51 6.37
N THR A 109 -0.30 3.50 6.42
CA THR A 109 0.05 4.16 7.70
C THR A 109 -0.71 5.45 7.95
N PHE A 110 -1.59 5.83 7.02
CA PHE A 110 -2.43 7.02 7.11
C PHE A 110 -3.89 6.64 7.32
N CYS A 111 -4.59 7.44 8.12
CA CYS A 111 -5.96 7.20 8.55
C CYS A 111 -6.96 8.03 7.75
N ALA A 112 -8.23 7.61 7.79
CA ALA A 112 -9.34 8.36 7.25
C ALA A 112 -9.40 9.77 7.87
N PRO A 113 -9.88 10.78 7.12
CA PRO A 113 -9.99 12.14 7.63
C PRO A 113 -10.85 12.17 8.90
N GLY A 114 -10.33 12.80 9.96
CA GLY A 114 -10.95 12.80 11.30
C GLY A 114 -10.45 11.71 12.25
N ALA A 115 -9.55 10.83 11.78
CA ALA A 115 -8.80 9.90 12.62
C ALA A 115 -7.29 10.16 12.53
N VAL A 116 -6.58 9.87 13.61
CA VAL A 116 -5.11 9.92 13.68
C VAL A 116 -4.56 8.56 14.07
N CYS A 117 -3.44 8.17 13.45
CA CYS A 117 -2.77 6.93 13.79
C CYS A 117 -2.15 7.05 15.18
N LYS A 118 -2.77 6.43 16.18
CA LYS A 118 -2.26 6.39 17.55
C LYS A 118 -1.47 5.12 17.79
N TYR A 119 -0.26 5.29 18.31
CA TYR A 119 0.56 4.19 18.80
C TYR A 119 -0.12 3.56 20.03
N ILE A 120 -0.43 2.26 19.96
CA ILE A 120 -1.01 1.50 21.07
C ILE A 120 0.04 0.57 21.69
N SER A 121 0.80 -0.13 20.85
CA SER A 121 1.88 -1.03 21.27
C SER A 121 2.93 -1.16 20.18
N SER A 122 4.06 -1.81 20.50
CA SER A 122 5.18 -2.02 19.56
C SER A 122 4.75 -2.73 18.28
N SER A 123 3.71 -3.56 18.36
CA SER A 123 3.20 -4.36 17.25
C SER A 123 1.89 -3.81 16.66
N PHE A 124 1.32 -2.76 17.24
CA PHE A 124 -0.02 -2.29 16.88
C PHE A 124 -0.20 -0.78 17.06
N SER A 125 -0.61 -0.09 16.00
CA SER A 125 -1.09 1.29 16.02
C SER A 125 -2.43 1.34 15.32
N GLN A 126 -3.35 2.16 15.83
CA GLN A 126 -4.74 2.18 15.39
C GLN A 126 -5.20 3.60 15.06
N CYS A 127 -6.01 3.74 14.02
CA CYS A 127 -6.67 4.98 13.67
C CYS A 127 -7.75 5.32 14.68
N LEU A 128 -7.50 6.30 15.55
CA LEU A 128 -8.45 6.75 16.55
C LEU A 128 -9.01 8.13 16.20
N PRO A 129 -10.31 8.37 16.44
CA PRO A 129 -10.93 9.67 16.19
C PRO A 129 -10.26 10.79 16.98
N THR A 130 -10.08 11.94 16.33
CA THR A 130 -9.64 13.19 16.95
C THR A 130 -10.85 14.07 17.20
N TYR A 131 -11.46 13.94 18.38
CA TYR A 131 -12.50 14.83 18.89
C TYR A 131 -11.92 16.02 19.65
#